data_AF-A0A2H5Y5Q4-F1
#
_entry.id   AF-A0A2H5Y5Q4-F1
#
_cell.length_a   1.000
_cell.length_b   1.000
_cell.length_c   1.000
_cell.angle_alpha   90.00
_cell.angle_beta   90.00
_cell.angle_gamma   90.00
#
_symmetry.space_group_name_H-M   'P 1'
#
loop_
_entity.id
_entity.type
_entity.pdbx_description
1 polymer ?
#
loop_
_entity_poly.entity_id
_entity_poly.type
_entity_poly.pdbx_seq_one_letter_code
_entity_poly.pdbx_strand_id
1 'polypeptide(L)'
;MCPVIQALESFIEAHTRQVEPLVIAQSEAYWRFTTTGRKEDEEEYARWTAALRKVYADRQAFARLRQLMEDAGLLKDGAFTPNPEIPPLLARQARILYDDFRGLQIDPRLIDAITDLEKEVEGAFNTFRATLRGQPVTDNQIRQILRTSTDLALRREAWEASKQIGAQVAERLLRLVDLRNEGARQVGFDHFYTMSLALAEQDEGELFRLLDQLDQRTRPLFAAYKAELDAELAHRFGIDPRELRPWHYSDPFFQEPPEVGDGVARFFEGRDPVALSRAFYSAIGLEIEDILARSDLYEREGKQQHAYCIHIDRKGDVRILANLQPDAYWAETMLHELGHAVYDKYIDRNLPFLLRTPAHILSTEAIAVLMGRLIHHPAWLRRYLNLDEGTLQGTLPQALRRNRAKLLVFTRWVLVMAHFERALYQNPRQDLNRLWWDLVEEFQMVRRPEGRDAPDWAAKIHLSVAPVYYHNYLLGELAASQLLMTLRARIGEDETWIASPETGAFLIQRYFRPGRSVDWNTLMVFATGYPLSPEPFARDLQA
;
A
#
# COMPACT_ATOMS: atom_id res chain seq x y z
N MET A 1 -25.20 -8.34 33.61
CA MET A 1 -24.12 -7.67 32.86
C MET A 1 -23.69 -6.46 33.67
N CYS A 2 -22.39 -6.20 33.82
CA CYS A 2 -21.89 -5.04 34.58
C CYS A 2 -22.47 -3.73 33.97
N PRO A 3 -22.95 -2.75 34.76
CA PRO A 3 -23.52 -1.50 34.23
C PRO A 3 -22.60 -0.76 33.26
N VAL A 4 -21.28 -0.85 33.48
CA VAL A 4 -20.26 -0.25 32.61
C VAL A 4 -20.22 -0.92 31.23
N ILE A 5 -20.31 -2.25 31.17
CA ILE A 5 -20.34 -3.01 29.91
C ILE A 5 -21.56 -2.59 29.10
N GLN A 6 -22.75 -2.56 29.73
CA GLN A 6 -23.98 -2.17 29.05
C GLN A 6 -23.94 -0.72 28.53
N ALA A 7 -23.32 0.19 29.28
CA ALA A 7 -23.16 1.59 28.86
C ALA A 7 -22.21 1.73 27.66
N LEU A 8 -21.11 0.98 27.63
CA LEU A 8 -20.17 0.96 26.51
C LEU A 8 -20.80 0.33 25.26
N GLU A 9 -21.52 -0.79 25.40
CA GLU A 9 -22.30 -1.40 24.31
C GLU A 9 -23.31 -0.42 23.73
N SER A 10 -24.10 0.22 24.59
CA SER A 10 -25.12 1.19 24.16
C SER A 10 -24.51 2.38 23.41
N PHE A 11 -23.34 2.86 23.85
CA PHE A 11 -22.62 3.93 23.15
C PHE A 11 -22.17 3.48 21.75
N ILE A 12 -21.54 2.31 21.65
CA ILE A 12 -21.04 1.79 20.37
C ILE A 12 -22.19 1.47 19.41
N GLU A 13 -23.32 0.94 19.90
CA GLU A 13 -24.52 0.69 19.10
C GLU A 13 -25.15 1.99 18.57
N ALA A 14 -25.23 3.03 19.42
CA ALA A 14 -25.72 4.35 19.01
C ALA A 14 -24.79 4.97 17.95
N HIS A 15 -23.48 4.93 18.18
CA HIS A 15 -22.49 5.39 17.21
C HIS A 15 -22.59 4.63 15.90
N THR A 16 -22.63 3.29 15.94
CA THR A 16 -22.75 2.43 14.75
C THR A 16 -23.99 2.76 13.93
N ARG A 17 -25.15 2.96 14.57
CA ARG A 17 -26.39 3.38 13.90
C ARG A 17 -26.27 4.74 13.20
N GLN A 18 -25.41 5.62 13.69
CA GLN A 18 -25.14 6.92 13.06
C GLN A 18 -24.17 6.79 11.87
N VAL A 19 -23.08 6.04 12.02
CA VAL A 19 -22.01 5.98 11.01
C VAL A 19 -22.28 5.00 9.88
N GLU A 20 -22.96 3.89 10.14
CA GLU A 20 -23.26 2.88 9.12
C GLU A 20 -23.90 3.46 7.85
N PRO A 21 -25.03 4.21 7.92
CA PRO A 21 -25.60 4.79 6.71
C PRO A 21 -24.69 5.83 6.03
N LEU A 22 -23.85 6.54 6.80
CA LEU A 22 -22.92 7.53 6.24
C LEU A 22 -21.78 6.85 5.46
N VAL A 23 -21.22 5.77 5.99
CA VAL A 23 -20.18 4.96 5.32
C VAL A 23 -20.74 4.39 4.02
N ILE A 24 -21.94 3.82 4.05
CA ILE A 24 -22.58 3.26 2.84
C ILE A 24 -22.80 4.36 1.80
N ALA A 25 -23.39 5.49 2.18
CA ALA A 25 -23.65 6.60 1.27
C ALA A 25 -22.36 7.20 0.69
N GLN A 26 -21.30 7.30 1.51
CA GLN A 26 -19.98 7.73 1.06
C GLN A 26 -19.40 6.77 0.02
N SER A 27 -19.41 5.46 0.29
CA SER A 27 -18.89 4.43 -0.62
C SER A 27 -19.68 4.39 -1.95
N GLU A 28 -21.00 4.51 -1.89
CA GLU A 28 -21.84 4.58 -3.08
C GLU A 28 -21.58 5.85 -3.91
N ALA A 29 -21.43 7.01 -3.26
CA ALA A 29 -21.09 8.25 -3.92
C ALA A 29 -19.70 8.20 -4.55
N TYR A 30 -18.71 7.63 -3.84
CA TYR A 30 -17.37 7.40 -4.39
C TYR A 30 -17.40 6.49 -5.61
N TRP A 31 -18.17 5.40 -5.55
CA TRP A 31 -18.37 4.50 -6.69
C TRP A 31 -18.98 5.25 -7.88
N ARG A 32 -20.05 6.02 -7.69
CA ARG A 32 -20.65 6.82 -8.77
C ARG A 32 -19.69 7.87 -9.33
N PHE A 33 -18.97 8.56 -8.46
CA PHE A 33 -18.00 9.57 -8.86
C PHE A 33 -16.89 8.96 -9.72
N THR A 34 -16.21 7.95 -9.21
CA THR A 34 -15.08 7.33 -9.92
C THR A 34 -15.49 6.54 -11.16
N THR A 35 -16.72 6.05 -11.21
CA THR A 35 -17.23 5.41 -12.43
C THR A 35 -17.62 6.49 -13.46
N THR A 36 -18.29 7.57 -13.10
CA THR A 36 -18.85 8.51 -14.09
C THR A 36 -18.04 9.79 -14.35
N GLY A 37 -17.20 10.20 -13.41
CA GLY A 37 -16.45 11.46 -13.46
C GLY A 37 -17.31 12.71 -13.33
N ARG A 38 -18.59 12.57 -12.97
CA ARG A 38 -19.53 13.70 -12.86
C ARG A 38 -19.26 14.52 -11.61
N LYS A 39 -19.35 15.84 -11.77
CA LYS A 39 -19.12 16.80 -10.70
C LYS A 39 -20.15 16.67 -9.57
N GLU A 40 -21.40 16.36 -9.90
CA GLU A 40 -22.44 16.18 -8.88
C GLU A 40 -22.17 14.98 -7.96
N ASP A 41 -21.60 13.90 -8.52
CA ASP A 41 -21.21 12.72 -7.75
C ASP A 41 -19.95 13.01 -6.90
N GLU A 42 -19.01 13.81 -7.41
CA GLU A 42 -17.85 14.30 -6.65
C GLU A 42 -18.27 15.15 -5.43
N GLU A 43 -19.16 16.11 -5.65
CA GLU A 43 -19.70 16.98 -4.61
C GLU A 43 -20.46 16.16 -3.55
N GLU A 44 -21.19 15.12 -3.98
CA GLU A 44 -21.86 14.21 -3.07
C GLU A 44 -20.86 13.38 -2.23
N TYR A 45 -19.81 12.83 -2.84
CA TYR A 45 -18.75 12.12 -2.14
C TYR A 45 -18.06 13.03 -1.10
N ALA A 46 -17.75 14.27 -1.48
CA ALA A 46 -17.16 15.26 -0.59
C ALA A 46 -18.09 15.58 0.60
N ARG A 47 -19.40 15.71 0.34
CA ARG A 47 -20.42 15.94 1.38
C ARG A 47 -20.46 14.80 2.39
N TRP A 48 -20.51 13.54 1.94
CA TRP A 48 -20.55 12.39 2.85
C TRP A 48 -19.25 12.21 3.61
N THR A 49 -18.11 12.46 2.97
CA THR A 49 -16.79 12.47 3.61
C THR A 49 -16.73 13.51 4.74
N ALA A 50 -17.22 14.74 4.49
CA ALA A 50 -17.28 15.78 5.51
C ALA A 50 -18.27 15.41 6.65
N ALA A 51 -19.40 14.79 6.33
CA ALA A 51 -20.36 14.33 7.34
C ALA A 51 -19.76 13.27 8.27
N LEU A 52 -19.03 12.29 7.72
CA LEU A 52 -18.36 11.26 8.52
C LEU A 52 -17.25 11.85 9.39
N ARG A 53 -16.40 12.74 8.83
CA ARG A 53 -15.35 13.44 9.59
C ARG A 53 -15.93 14.23 10.77
N LYS A 54 -17.09 14.87 10.61
CA LYS A 54 -17.76 15.60 11.69
C LYS A 54 -18.16 14.70 12.87
N VAL A 55 -18.57 13.45 12.61
CA VAL A 55 -18.89 12.50 13.68
C VAL A 55 -17.66 12.23 14.53
N TYR A 56 -16.52 11.95 13.90
CA TYR A 56 -15.28 11.64 14.61
C TYR A 56 -14.56 12.88 15.19
N ALA A 57 -14.91 14.09 14.75
CA ALA A 57 -14.43 15.35 15.34
C ALA A 57 -15.26 15.79 16.57
N ASP A 58 -16.32 15.06 16.93
CA ASP A 58 -17.16 15.39 18.10
C ASP A 58 -16.41 15.13 19.42
N ARG A 59 -15.99 16.23 20.06
CA ARG A 59 -15.26 16.23 21.32
C ARG A 59 -16.08 15.68 22.50
N GLN A 60 -17.40 15.86 22.50
CA GLN A 60 -18.26 15.36 23.58
C GLN A 60 -18.42 13.85 23.45
N ALA A 61 -18.64 13.35 22.23
CA ALA A 61 -18.70 11.93 21.96
C ALA A 61 -17.37 11.24 22.31
N PHE A 62 -16.23 11.82 21.93
CA PHE A 62 -14.91 11.29 22.28
C PHE A 62 -14.67 11.28 23.80
N ALA A 63 -14.97 12.38 24.50
CA ALA A 63 -14.84 12.43 25.96
C ALA A 63 -15.71 11.37 26.65
N ARG A 64 -16.92 11.13 26.13
CA ARG A 64 -17.81 10.10 26.65
C ARG A 64 -17.26 8.70 26.42
N LEU A 65 -16.78 8.39 25.21
CA LEU A 65 -16.14 7.10 24.91
C LEU A 65 -14.95 6.85 25.83
N ARG A 66 -14.07 7.85 25.96
CA ARG A 66 -12.89 7.78 26.81
C ARG A 66 -13.25 7.43 28.26
N GLN A 67 -14.22 8.15 28.85
CA GLN A 67 -14.68 7.86 30.21
C GLN A 67 -15.22 6.43 30.33
N LEU A 68 -16.04 5.97 29.38
CA LEU A 68 -16.59 4.62 29.40
C LEU A 68 -15.49 3.55 29.32
N MET A 69 -14.44 3.80 28.55
CA MET A 69 -13.29 2.89 28.47
C MET A 69 -12.43 2.92 29.73
N GLU A 70 -12.23 4.09 30.37
CA GLU A 70 -11.56 4.20 31.67
C GLU A 70 -12.35 3.44 32.75
N ASP A 71 -13.67 3.64 32.82
CA ASP A 71 -14.57 2.92 33.74
C ASP A 71 -14.55 1.40 33.50
N ALA A 72 -14.40 0.98 32.23
CA ALA A 72 -14.31 -0.43 31.84
C ALA A 72 -12.91 -1.02 32.07
N GLY A 73 -11.93 -0.24 32.55
CA GLY A 73 -10.54 -0.67 32.68
C GLY A 73 -9.85 -0.96 31.35
N LEU A 74 -10.38 -0.45 30.23
CA LEU A 74 -9.82 -0.56 28.89
C LEU A 74 -8.83 0.56 28.55
N LEU A 75 -8.80 1.63 29.35
CA LEU A 75 -7.83 2.71 29.24
C LEU A 75 -7.14 2.94 30.58
N LYS A 76 -5.81 2.98 30.56
CA LYS A 76 -4.97 3.38 31.69
C LYS A 76 -3.91 4.35 31.19
N ASP A 77 -3.80 5.50 31.85
CA ASP A 77 -2.85 6.56 31.48
C ASP A 77 -2.95 6.98 29.99
N GLY A 78 -4.16 6.91 29.41
CA GLY A 78 -4.42 7.24 28.00
C GLY A 78 -4.05 6.15 26.99
N ALA A 79 -3.55 5.00 27.44
CA ALA A 79 -3.21 3.84 26.62
C ALA A 79 -4.24 2.71 26.74
N PHE A 80 -4.52 2.03 25.63
CA PHE A 80 -5.38 0.84 25.64
C PHE A 80 -4.77 -0.26 26.49
N THR A 81 -5.57 -0.82 27.40
CA THR A 81 -5.17 -1.90 28.29
C THR A 81 -6.20 -3.04 28.15
N PRO A 82 -5.79 -4.25 27.75
CA PRO A 82 -6.72 -5.38 27.68
C PRO A 82 -7.32 -5.69 29.06
N ASN A 83 -8.65 -5.78 29.13
CA ASN A 83 -9.36 -6.23 30.32
C ASN A 83 -10.13 -7.54 29.99
N PRO A 84 -9.76 -8.69 30.60
CA PRO A 84 -10.41 -9.98 30.32
C PRO A 84 -11.87 -10.06 30.79
N GLU A 85 -12.32 -9.13 31.63
CA GLU A 85 -13.73 -9.06 32.09
C GLU A 85 -14.66 -8.44 31.03
N ILE A 86 -14.10 -7.78 30.02
CA ILE A 86 -14.87 -7.17 28.93
C ILE A 86 -14.96 -8.16 27.75
N PRO A 87 -16.14 -8.36 27.14
CA PRO A 87 -16.26 -9.19 25.95
C PRO A 87 -15.25 -8.79 24.85
N PRO A 88 -14.48 -9.73 24.26
CA PRO A 88 -13.39 -9.40 23.37
C PRO A 88 -13.78 -8.53 22.17
N LEU A 89 -14.92 -8.81 21.53
CA LEU A 89 -15.42 -8.01 20.41
C LEU A 89 -15.86 -6.59 20.82
N LEU A 90 -16.34 -6.42 22.05
CA LEU A 90 -16.67 -5.10 22.59
C LEU A 90 -15.40 -4.29 22.84
N ALA A 91 -14.40 -4.90 23.49
CA ALA A 91 -13.09 -4.27 23.70
C ALA A 91 -12.42 -3.89 22.38
N ARG A 92 -12.51 -4.75 21.36
CA ARG A 92 -11.97 -4.48 20.01
C ARG A 92 -12.67 -3.30 19.33
N GLN A 93 -14.01 -3.25 19.36
CA GLN A 93 -14.76 -2.11 18.82
C GLN A 93 -14.38 -0.81 19.54
N ALA A 94 -14.28 -0.84 20.87
CA ALA A 94 -13.90 0.33 21.67
C ALA A 94 -12.49 0.82 21.32
N ARG A 95 -11.52 -0.11 21.13
CA ARG A 95 -10.15 0.22 20.70
C ARG A 95 -10.14 0.95 19.36
N ILE A 96 -10.73 0.35 18.33
CA ILE A 96 -10.76 0.92 16.97
C ILE A 96 -11.45 2.28 16.99
N LEU A 97 -12.59 2.36 17.67
CA LEU A 97 -13.36 3.58 17.76
C LEU A 97 -12.58 4.70 18.46
N TYR A 98 -11.85 4.37 19.53
CA TYR A 98 -11.00 5.32 20.24
C TYR A 98 -9.91 5.90 19.33
N ASP A 99 -9.24 5.07 18.53
CA ASP A 99 -8.20 5.52 17.60
C ASP A 99 -8.80 6.37 16.46
N ASP A 100 -9.93 5.96 15.89
CA ASP A 100 -10.64 6.71 14.84
C ASP A 100 -11.06 8.11 15.33
N PHE A 101 -11.58 8.22 16.56
CA PHE A 101 -11.88 9.52 17.16
C PHE A 101 -10.62 10.34 17.42
N ARG A 102 -9.60 9.73 18.05
CA ARG A 102 -8.40 10.43 18.55
C ARG A 102 -7.68 11.18 17.43
N GLY A 103 -7.60 10.61 16.22
CA GLY A 103 -6.96 11.25 15.07
C GLY A 103 -7.61 12.56 14.62
N LEU A 104 -8.87 12.81 14.99
CA LEU A 104 -9.62 14.02 14.61
C LEU A 104 -9.87 14.98 15.78
N GLN A 105 -9.27 14.75 16.96
CA GLN A 105 -9.39 15.64 18.12
C GLN A 105 -8.43 16.84 18.10
N ILE A 106 -8.27 17.45 16.93
CA ILE A 106 -7.42 18.63 16.72
C ILE A 106 -8.27 19.89 16.52
N ASP A 107 -7.66 21.08 16.50
CA ASP A 107 -8.35 22.34 16.18
C ASP A 107 -8.98 22.26 14.77
N PRO A 108 -10.30 22.52 14.61
CA PRO A 108 -10.94 22.58 13.30
C PRO A 108 -10.24 23.52 12.31
N ARG A 109 -9.69 24.65 12.77
CA ARG A 109 -8.93 25.57 11.91
C ARG A 109 -7.65 24.94 11.39
N LEU A 110 -7.04 24.08 12.18
CA LEU A 110 -5.85 23.31 11.78
C LEU A 110 -6.22 22.23 10.77
N ILE A 111 -7.37 21.55 10.94
CA ILE A 111 -7.90 20.60 9.94
C ILE A 111 -8.10 21.29 8.60
N ASP A 112 -8.74 22.46 8.59
CA ASP A 112 -8.97 23.24 7.38
C ASP A 112 -7.64 23.65 6.73
N ALA A 113 -6.70 24.18 7.51
CA ALA A 113 -5.37 24.58 7.02
C ALA A 113 -4.56 23.42 6.43
N ILE A 114 -4.60 22.24 7.07
CA ILE A 114 -3.96 21.02 6.54
C ILE A 114 -4.64 20.62 5.22
N THR A 115 -5.97 20.58 5.20
CA THR A 115 -6.75 20.16 4.03
C THR A 115 -6.51 21.07 2.83
N ASP A 116 -6.46 22.39 3.03
CA ASP A 116 -6.20 23.35 1.96
C ASP A 116 -4.78 23.23 1.41
N LEU A 117 -3.79 23.05 2.29
CA LEU A 117 -2.39 22.89 1.88
C LEU A 117 -2.14 21.55 1.17
N GLU A 118 -2.81 20.48 1.58
CA GLU A 118 -2.80 19.19 0.87
C GLU A 118 -3.30 19.36 -0.57
N LYS A 119 -4.44 20.05 -0.76
CA LYS A 119 -4.98 20.34 -2.10
C LYS A 119 -4.04 21.20 -2.94
N GLU A 120 -3.40 22.20 -2.35
CA GLU A 120 -2.42 23.04 -3.06
C GLU A 120 -1.22 22.23 -3.54
N VAL A 121 -0.68 21.35 -2.70
CA VAL A 121 0.48 20.51 -3.04
C VAL A 121 0.10 19.47 -4.09
N GLU A 122 -1.02 18.76 -3.90
CA GLU A 122 -1.54 17.79 -4.87
C GLU A 122 -1.85 18.45 -6.21
N GLY A 123 -2.49 19.63 -6.20
CA GLY A 123 -2.74 20.44 -7.39
C GLY A 123 -1.45 20.83 -8.12
N ALA A 124 -0.39 21.16 -7.38
CA ALA A 124 0.91 21.45 -7.97
C ALA A 124 1.50 20.22 -8.69
N PHE A 125 1.44 19.03 -8.07
CA PHE A 125 1.89 17.79 -8.73
C PHE A 125 1.09 17.49 -9.99
N ASN A 126 -0.23 17.65 -9.95
CA ASN A 126 -1.10 17.34 -11.09
C ASN A 126 -0.89 18.28 -12.29
N THR A 127 -0.66 19.57 -12.02
CA THR A 127 -0.59 20.61 -13.06
C THR A 127 0.82 20.92 -13.54
N PHE A 128 1.85 20.64 -12.74
CA PHE A 128 3.23 20.97 -13.09
C PHE A 128 3.70 20.20 -14.32
N ARG A 129 4.50 20.87 -15.15
CA ARG A 129 5.24 20.26 -16.26
C ARG A 129 6.68 20.68 -16.14
N ALA A 130 7.58 19.70 -16.09
CA ALA A 130 9.01 19.98 -16.07
C ALA A 130 9.45 20.61 -17.37
N THR A 131 10.53 21.38 -17.33
CA THR A 131 11.13 21.99 -18.52
C THR A 131 12.44 21.28 -18.86
N LEU A 132 12.54 20.78 -20.09
CA LEU A 132 13.75 20.17 -20.66
C LEU A 132 14.14 20.92 -21.93
N ARG A 133 15.35 21.50 -21.96
CA ARG A 133 15.85 22.32 -23.08
C ARG A 133 14.87 23.42 -23.53
N GLY A 134 14.22 24.07 -22.56
CA GLY A 134 13.25 25.14 -22.80
C GLY A 134 11.86 24.69 -23.26
N GLN A 135 11.60 23.37 -23.34
CA GLN A 135 10.30 22.82 -23.71
C GLN A 135 9.63 22.13 -22.53
N PRO A 136 8.31 22.28 -22.35
CA PRO A 136 7.56 21.52 -21.35
C PRO A 136 7.55 20.03 -21.73
N VAL A 137 7.81 19.16 -20.76
CA VAL A 137 7.78 17.70 -20.92
C VAL A 137 6.92 17.04 -19.84
N THR A 138 6.33 15.90 -20.18
CA THR A 138 5.56 15.06 -19.25
C THR A 138 6.46 14.04 -18.55
N ASP A 139 5.99 13.50 -17.43
CA ASP A 139 6.68 12.42 -16.71
C ASP A 139 6.89 11.18 -17.59
N ASN A 140 5.92 10.85 -18.45
CA ASN A 140 6.05 9.74 -19.40
C ASN A 140 7.17 10.00 -20.42
N GLN A 141 7.29 11.23 -20.93
CA GLN A 141 8.38 11.59 -21.83
C GLN A 141 9.74 11.52 -21.11
N ILE A 142 9.83 12.00 -19.88
CA ILE A 142 11.06 11.89 -19.06
C ILE A 142 11.44 10.42 -18.85
N ARG A 143 10.49 9.60 -18.39
CA ARG A 143 10.71 8.15 -18.20
C ARG A 143 11.15 7.48 -19.51
N GLN A 144 10.55 7.86 -20.64
CA GLN A 144 10.92 7.32 -21.95
C GLN A 144 12.37 7.67 -22.32
N ILE A 145 12.80 8.91 -22.06
CA ILE A 145 14.21 9.32 -22.26
C ILE A 145 15.14 8.48 -21.36
N LEU A 146 14.81 8.34 -20.07
CA LEU A 146 15.59 7.54 -19.12
C LEU A 146 15.57 6.04 -19.45
N ARG A 147 14.59 5.53 -20.17
CA ARG A 147 14.56 4.12 -20.60
C ARG A 147 15.37 3.90 -21.86
N THR A 148 15.20 4.76 -22.86
CA THR A 148 15.66 4.45 -24.23
C THR A 148 16.92 5.20 -24.66
N SER A 149 17.13 6.44 -24.20
CA SER A 149 18.26 7.26 -24.65
C SER A 149 19.61 6.71 -24.17
N THR A 150 20.63 6.79 -25.04
CA THR A 150 22.04 6.57 -24.72
C THR A 150 22.84 7.88 -24.61
N ASP A 151 22.23 9.03 -24.91
CA ASP A 151 22.84 10.36 -24.72
C ASP A 151 22.90 10.70 -23.23
N LEU A 152 24.10 10.68 -22.66
CA LEU A 152 24.37 10.94 -21.25
C LEU A 152 23.93 12.34 -20.79
N ALA A 153 24.13 13.36 -21.63
CA ALA A 153 23.75 14.73 -21.29
C ALA A 153 22.22 14.84 -21.25
N LEU A 154 21.54 14.32 -22.28
CA LEU A 154 20.08 14.32 -22.34
C LEU A 154 19.46 13.55 -21.16
N ARG A 155 20.02 12.39 -20.79
CA ARG A 155 19.54 11.62 -19.63
C ARG A 155 19.69 12.38 -18.33
N ARG A 156 20.85 13.02 -18.12
CA ARG A 156 21.08 13.87 -16.94
C ARG A 156 20.07 15.01 -16.88
N GLU A 157 19.91 15.76 -17.98
CA GLU A 157 18.95 16.85 -18.06
C GLU A 157 17.51 16.37 -17.81
N ALA A 158 17.12 15.21 -18.36
CA ALA A 158 15.78 14.63 -18.15
C ALA A 158 15.57 14.18 -16.70
N TRP A 159 16.59 13.58 -16.07
CA TRP A 159 16.52 13.23 -14.66
C TRP A 159 16.43 14.48 -13.77
N GLU A 160 17.23 15.51 -14.04
CA GLU A 160 17.16 16.79 -13.33
C GLU A 160 15.79 17.46 -13.51
N ALA A 161 15.22 17.40 -14.72
CA ALA A 161 13.87 17.87 -15.02
C ALA A 161 12.81 17.16 -14.17
N SER A 162 12.94 15.84 -13.95
CA SER A 162 12.04 15.07 -13.07
C SER A 162 12.01 15.57 -11.62
N LYS A 163 13.05 16.28 -11.17
CA LYS A 163 13.18 16.79 -9.79
C LYS A 163 12.71 18.23 -9.63
N GLN A 164 12.44 18.95 -10.72
CA GLN A 164 12.08 20.38 -10.67
C GLN A 164 10.82 20.66 -9.84
N ILE A 165 9.84 19.74 -9.85
CA ILE A 165 8.64 19.85 -9.01
C ILE A 165 9.00 19.92 -7.52
N GLY A 166 10.05 19.23 -7.09
CA GLY A 166 10.51 19.25 -5.69
C GLY A 166 10.79 20.66 -5.19
N ALA A 167 11.44 21.50 -6.01
CA ALA A 167 11.70 22.89 -5.66
C ALA A 167 10.41 23.75 -5.54
N GLN A 168 9.35 23.38 -6.26
CA GLN A 168 8.07 24.09 -6.22
C GLN A 168 7.23 23.73 -4.98
N VAL A 169 7.37 22.50 -4.48
CA VAL A 169 6.51 21.98 -3.41
C VAL A 169 7.21 21.85 -2.06
N ALA A 170 8.54 21.88 -2.00
CA ALA A 170 9.30 21.65 -0.77
C ALA A 170 8.87 22.55 0.40
N GLU A 171 8.71 23.86 0.17
CA GLU A 171 8.30 24.80 1.22
C GLU A 171 6.88 24.52 1.72
N ARG A 172 5.94 24.26 0.80
CA ARG A 172 4.56 23.91 1.15
C ARG A 172 4.49 22.58 1.91
N LEU A 173 5.28 21.59 1.48
CA LEU A 173 5.39 20.30 2.16
C LEU A 173 5.97 20.44 3.57
N LEU A 174 7.00 21.27 3.77
CA LEU A 174 7.54 21.55 5.11
C LEU A 174 6.49 22.20 6.02
N ARG A 175 5.76 23.19 5.49
CA ARG A 175 4.66 23.81 6.24
C ARG A 175 3.57 22.79 6.59
N LEU A 176 3.26 21.87 5.67
CA LEU A 176 2.31 20.79 5.92
C LEU A 176 2.81 19.85 7.02
N VAL A 177 4.09 19.50 7.02
CA VAL A 177 4.73 18.72 8.10
C VAL A 177 4.63 19.45 9.44
N ASP A 178 4.86 20.76 9.50
CA ASP A 178 4.74 21.54 10.74
C ASP A 178 3.31 21.49 11.29
N LEU A 179 2.30 21.71 10.44
CA LEU A 179 0.88 21.70 10.83
C LEU A 179 0.45 20.30 11.29
N ARG A 180 0.88 19.25 10.59
CA ARG A 180 0.64 17.86 10.98
C ARG A 180 1.27 17.54 12.36
N ASN A 181 2.50 18.01 12.60
CA ASN A 181 3.18 17.86 13.88
C ASN A 181 2.54 18.70 15.01
N GLU A 182 1.98 19.87 14.69
CA GLU A 182 1.17 20.63 15.63
C GLU A 182 -0.09 19.84 16.04
N GLY A 183 -0.80 19.27 15.06
CA GLY A 183 -1.97 18.44 15.30
C GLY A 183 -1.66 17.22 16.17
N ALA A 184 -0.59 16.50 15.85
CA ALA A 184 -0.13 15.33 16.61
C ALA A 184 0.12 15.66 18.09
N ARG A 185 0.74 16.81 18.37
CA ARG A 185 1.00 17.28 19.74
C ARG A 185 -0.27 17.62 20.51
N GLN A 186 -1.31 18.13 19.84
CA GLN A 186 -2.61 18.39 20.49
C GLN A 186 -3.28 17.10 20.99
N VAL A 187 -2.99 15.95 20.37
CA VAL A 187 -3.56 14.63 20.73
C VAL A 187 -2.55 13.69 21.42
N GLY A 188 -1.45 14.25 21.91
CA GLY A 188 -0.52 13.58 22.81
C GLY A 188 0.56 12.72 22.13
N PHE A 189 0.97 13.07 20.91
CA PHE A 189 2.12 12.46 20.23
C PHE A 189 3.21 13.50 19.93
N ASP A 190 4.46 13.07 19.90
CA ASP A 190 5.60 13.97 19.63
C ASP A 190 5.55 14.54 18.21
N HIS A 191 5.20 13.70 17.23
CA HIS A 191 5.10 14.06 15.82
C HIS A 191 4.08 13.18 15.08
N PHE A 192 3.69 13.65 13.89
CA PHE A 192 2.66 13.02 13.07
C PHE A 192 3.01 11.57 12.68
N TYR A 193 4.28 11.29 12.39
CA TYR A 193 4.71 9.93 12.02
C TYR A 193 4.36 8.87 13.08
N THR A 194 4.71 9.09 14.36
CA THR A 194 4.35 8.19 15.46
C THR A 194 2.85 8.11 15.67
N MET A 195 2.14 9.24 15.55
CA MET A 195 0.68 9.26 15.63
C MET A 195 0.06 8.36 14.56
N SER A 196 0.44 8.53 13.30
CA SER A 196 -0.09 7.76 12.17
C SER A 196 0.12 6.26 12.35
N LEU A 197 1.32 5.83 12.77
CA LEU A 197 1.60 4.43 13.06
C LEU A 197 0.76 3.91 14.23
N ALA A 198 0.71 4.65 15.34
CA ALA A 198 -0.02 4.21 16.53
C ALA A 198 -1.53 4.08 16.30
N LEU A 199 -2.13 4.99 15.53
CA LEU A 199 -3.55 4.93 15.16
C LEU A 199 -3.84 3.82 14.13
N ALA A 200 -2.83 3.39 13.38
CA ALA A 200 -2.86 2.19 12.53
C ALA A 200 -2.49 0.90 13.29
N GLU A 201 -2.29 0.96 14.60
CA GLU A 201 -1.90 -0.18 15.44
C GLU A 201 -0.53 -0.78 15.08
N GLN A 202 0.40 0.10 14.70
CA GLN A 202 1.80 -0.23 14.43
C GLN A 202 2.71 0.49 15.44
N ASP A 203 3.60 -0.26 16.09
CA ASP A 203 4.64 0.32 16.93
C ASP A 203 5.84 0.75 16.06
N GLU A 204 6.29 2.00 16.25
CA GLU A 204 7.42 2.56 15.49
C GLU A 204 8.71 1.78 15.75
N GLY A 205 8.96 1.34 16.99
CA GLY A 205 10.16 0.58 17.35
C GLY A 205 10.16 -0.81 16.72
N GLU A 206 9.05 -1.52 16.76
CA GLU A 206 8.87 -2.82 16.11
C GLU A 206 9.01 -2.73 14.60
N LEU A 207 8.39 -1.72 13.97
CA LEU A 207 8.49 -1.50 12.53
C LEU A 207 9.95 -1.34 12.09
N PHE A 208 10.71 -0.45 12.75
CA PHE A 208 12.09 -0.19 12.33
C PHE A 208 13.02 -1.36 12.66
N ARG A 209 12.77 -2.11 13.75
CA ARG A 209 13.49 -3.39 13.98
C ARG A 209 13.24 -4.39 12.86
N LEU A 210 12.01 -4.48 12.34
CA LEU A 210 11.68 -5.36 11.23
C LEU A 210 12.36 -4.90 9.93
N LEU A 211 12.37 -3.59 9.65
CA LEU A 211 13.06 -3.01 8.50
C LEU A 211 14.58 -3.23 8.57
N ASP A 212 15.20 -3.08 9.74
CA ASP A 212 16.63 -3.35 9.95
C ASP A 212 16.97 -4.83 9.68
N GLN A 213 16.15 -5.76 10.18
CA GLN A 213 16.33 -7.20 9.90
C GLN A 213 16.19 -7.51 8.40
N LEU A 214 15.25 -6.84 7.73
CA LEU A 214 15.03 -7.00 6.31
C LEU A 214 16.21 -6.47 5.49
N ASP A 215 16.74 -5.29 5.85
CA ASP A 215 17.97 -4.75 5.26
C ASP A 215 19.10 -5.78 5.36
N GLN A 216 19.41 -6.25 6.58
CA GLN A 216 20.49 -7.20 6.82
C GLN A 216 20.37 -8.48 5.98
N ARG A 217 19.17 -9.07 5.91
CA ARG A 217 18.94 -10.33 5.17
C ARG A 217 19.01 -10.16 3.66
N THR A 218 18.53 -9.02 3.14
CA THR A 218 18.42 -8.82 1.70
C THR A 218 19.64 -8.09 1.11
N ARG A 219 20.48 -7.44 1.94
CA ARG A 219 21.59 -6.57 1.49
C ARG A 219 22.62 -7.31 0.64
N PRO A 220 23.05 -8.54 0.98
CA PRO A 220 23.95 -9.30 0.11
C PRO A 220 23.33 -9.63 -1.25
N LEU A 221 22.04 -9.98 -1.27
CA LEU A 221 21.31 -10.29 -2.51
C LEU A 221 21.17 -9.07 -3.41
N PHE A 222 20.85 -7.92 -2.81
CA PHE A 222 20.76 -6.65 -3.52
C PHE A 222 22.14 -6.20 -4.03
N ALA A 223 23.20 -6.31 -3.22
CA ALA A 223 24.55 -5.94 -3.64
C ALA A 223 25.03 -6.74 -4.85
N ALA A 224 24.76 -8.06 -4.88
CA ALA A 224 25.07 -8.90 -6.04
C ALA A 224 24.29 -8.46 -7.29
N TYR A 225 22.96 -8.30 -7.16
CA TYR A 225 22.12 -7.78 -8.25
C TYR A 225 22.58 -6.41 -8.75
N LYS A 226 22.91 -5.50 -7.82
CA LYS A 226 23.33 -4.13 -8.09
C LYS A 226 24.68 -4.10 -8.82
N ALA A 227 25.62 -4.96 -8.45
CA ALA A 227 26.90 -5.07 -9.14
C ALA A 227 26.74 -5.53 -10.59
N GLU A 228 25.87 -6.51 -10.84
CA GLU A 228 25.55 -6.98 -12.20
C GLU A 228 24.87 -5.87 -13.02
N LEU A 229 23.84 -5.23 -12.46
CA LEU A 229 23.14 -4.12 -13.10
C LEU A 229 24.08 -2.96 -13.42
N ASP A 230 24.93 -2.56 -12.48
CA ASP A 230 25.88 -1.47 -12.68
C ASP A 230 26.89 -1.81 -13.77
N ALA A 231 27.37 -3.06 -13.84
CA ALA A 231 28.25 -3.49 -14.93
C ALA A 231 27.55 -3.42 -16.30
N GLU A 232 26.28 -3.85 -16.38
CA GLU A 232 25.47 -3.76 -17.60
C GLU A 232 25.24 -2.31 -18.04
N LEU A 233 24.90 -1.41 -17.11
CA LEU A 233 24.69 0.01 -17.39
C LEU A 233 26.01 0.70 -17.79
N ALA A 234 27.10 0.43 -17.07
CA ALA A 234 28.42 0.94 -17.40
C ALA A 234 28.84 0.54 -18.82
N HIS A 235 28.64 -0.72 -19.19
CA HIS A 235 28.87 -1.21 -20.54
C HIS A 235 27.96 -0.51 -21.57
N ARG A 236 26.65 -0.39 -21.28
CA ARG A 236 25.67 0.30 -22.15
C ARG A 236 26.09 1.73 -22.47
N PHE A 237 26.66 2.43 -21.50
CA PHE A 237 27.00 3.86 -21.63
C PHE A 237 28.49 4.11 -21.93
N GLY A 238 29.33 3.08 -21.94
CA GLY A 238 30.76 3.20 -22.22
C GLY A 238 31.54 3.99 -21.14
N ILE A 239 31.15 3.84 -19.88
CA ILE A 239 31.74 4.54 -18.71
C ILE A 239 32.26 3.55 -17.67
N ASP A 240 33.07 4.02 -16.71
CA ASP A 240 33.44 3.22 -15.54
C ASP A 240 32.24 3.09 -14.58
N PRO A 241 32.00 1.94 -13.92
CA PRO A 241 30.93 1.79 -12.94
C PRO A 241 30.93 2.86 -11.83
N ARG A 242 32.08 3.44 -11.50
CA ARG A 242 32.22 4.53 -10.51
C ARG A 242 31.63 5.87 -10.99
N GLU A 243 31.45 6.02 -12.30
CA GLU A 243 30.85 7.19 -12.94
C GLU A 243 29.32 7.07 -13.03
N LEU A 244 28.74 5.94 -12.63
CA LEU A 244 27.29 5.78 -12.55
C LEU A 244 26.69 6.76 -11.54
N ARG A 245 25.57 7.33 -11.96
CA ARG A 245 24.79 8.40 -11.30
C ARG A 245 23.32 8.11 -11.54
N PRO A 246 22.39 8.75 -10.81
CA PRO A 246 20.97 8.42 -10.85
C PRO A 246 20.34 8.41 -12.26
N TRP A 247 20.79 9.30 -13.15
CA TRP A 247 20.30 9.38 -14.54
C TRP A 247 20.70 8.21 -15.43
N HIS A 248 21.60 7.32 -14.99
CA HIS A 248 21.94 6.10 -15.75
C HIS A 248 20.92 4.97 -15.51
N TYR A 249 20.10 5.06 -14.46
CA TYR A 249 18.99 4.13 -14.21
C TYR A 249 17.75 4.55 -14.99
N SER A 250 16.81 3.63 -15.16
CA SER A 250 15.58 3.82 -15.95
C SER A 250 14.46 4.54 -15.22
N ASP A 251 14.37 4.38 -13.90
CA ASP A 251 13.40 5.06 -13.04
C ASP A 251 14.06 6.25 -12.33
N PRO A 252 13.41 7.44 -12.28
CA PRO A 252 14.00 8.65 -11.68
C PRO A 252 14.41 8.52 -10.20
N PHE A 253 13.86 7.56 -9.47
CA PHE A 253 14.17 7.29 -8.06
C PHE A 253 14.80 5.92 -7.85
N PHE A 254 15.04 5.16 -8.93
CA PHE A 254 15.43 3.77 -8.88
C PHE A 254 14.53 2.94 -7.94
N GLN A 255 13.22 3.19 -8.01
CA GLN A 255 12.22 2.38 -7.29
C GLN A 255 11.84 1.11 -8.07
N GLU A 256 12.21 1.05 -9.35
CA GLU A 256 12.01 -0.08 -10.26
C GLU A 256 13.30 -0.42 -10.99
N PRO A 257 13.58 -1.72 -11.25
CA PRO A 257 14.69 -2.14 -12.10
C PRO A 257 14.42 -1.77 -13.58
N PRO A 258 15.45 -1.73 -14.44
CA PRO A 258 15.24 -1.59 -15.88
C PRO A 258 14.36 -2.68 -16.47
N GLU A 259 13.55 -2.30 -17.46
CA GLU A 259 12.77 -3.25 -18.25
C GLU A 259 13.71 -4.04 -19.16
N VAL A 260 13.74 -5.37 -19.00
CA VAL A 260 14.53 -6.28 -19.84
C VAL A 260 13.59 -7.30 -20.46
N GLY A 261 13.38 -7.19 -21.77
CA GLY A 261 12.53 -8.07 -22.57
C GLY A 261 11.06 -8.14 -22.12
N ASP A 262 10.28 -8.93 -22.85
CA ASP A 262 8.83 -9.08 -22.60
C ASP A 262 8.54 -10.08 -21.48
N GLY A 263 9.54 -10.86 -21.03
CA GLY A 263 9.38 -11.88 -19.99
C GLY A 263 8.20 -12.80 -20.29
N VAL A 264 7.31 -12.98 -19.30
CA VAL A 264 6.05 -13.74 -19.47
C VAL A 264 4.94 -12.92 -20.12
N ALA A 265 5.08 -11.60 -20.29
CA ALA A 265 3.99 -10.71 -20.66
C ALA A 265 3.36 -11.07 -22.02
N ARG A 266 4.20 -11.46 -22.98
CA ARG A 266 3.77 -11.93 -24.32
C ARG A 266 2.76 -13.08 -24.29
N PHE A 267 2.76 -13.91 -23.24
CA PHE A 267 1.84 -15.05 -23.14
C PHE A 267 0.42 -14.66 -22.74
N PHE A 268 0.23 -13.42 -22.28
CA PHE A 268 -1.06 -12.86 -21.89
C PHE A 268 -1.72 -12.07 -23.02
N GLU A 269 -1.02 -11.78 -24.11
CA GLU A 269 -1.58 -11.06 -25.26
C GLU A 269 -2.83 -11.78 -25.79
N GLY A 270 -3.95 -11.06 -25.85
CA GLY A 270 -5.23 -11.58 -26.32
C GLY A 270 -5.94 -12.53 -25.33
N ARG A 271 -5.39 -12.74 -24.13
CA ARG A 271 -6.04 -13.52 -23.06
C ARG A 271 -6.98 -12.61 -22.26
N ASP A 272 -8.18 -13.09 -21.98
CA ASP A 272 -9.15 -12.37 -21.15
C ASP A 272 -8.78 -12.47 -19.65
N PRO A 273 -8.41 -11.35 -18.98
CA PRO A 273 -8.10 -11.33 -17.55
C PRO A 273 -9.23 -11.85 -16.66
N VAL A 274 -10.49 -11.63 -17.05
CA VAL A 274 -11.66 -12.07 -16.29
C VAL A 274 -11.79 -13.59 -16.36
N ALA A 275 -11.64 -14.18 -17.54
CA ALA A 275 -11.68 -15.63 -17.71
C ALA A 275 -10.56 -16.35 -16.94
N LEU A 276 -9.33 -15.81 -16.97
CA LEU A 276 -8.20 -16.35 -16.19
C LEU A 276 -8.49 -16.30 -14.69
N SER A 277 -9.01 -15.16 -14.22
CA SER A 277 -9.34 -14.97 -12.81
C SER A 277 -10.45 -15.92 -12.36
N ARG A 278 -11.55 -16.05 -13.14
CA ARG A 278 -12.62 -17.02 -12.85
C ARG A 278 -12.08 -18.44 -12.72
N ALA A 279 -11.26 -18.88 -13.68
CA ALA A 279 -10.70 -20.22 -13.68
C ALA A 279 -9.87 -20.49 -12.41
N PHE A 280 -9.02 -19.54 -12.03
CA PHE A 280 -8.18 -19.67 -10.84
C PHE A 280 -9.00 -19.65 -9.53
N TYR A 281 -9.82 -18.62 -9.32
CA TYR A 281 -10.58 -18.47 -8.07
C TYR A 281 -11.58 -19.62 -7.86
N SER A 282 -12.22 -20.09 -8.93
CA SER A 282 -13.08 -21.28 -8.88
C SER A 282 -12.30 -22.53 -8.49
N ALA A 283 -11.09 -22.74 -9.04
CA ALA A 283 -10.27 -23.91 -8.72
C ALA A 283 -9.81 -23.96 -7.26
N ILE A 284 -9.64 -22.80 -6.61
CA ILE A 284 -9.33 -22.72 -5.17
C ILE A 284 -10.57 -22.61 -4.28
N GLY A 285 -11.79 -22.70 -4.83
CA GLY A 285 -13.03 -22.68 -4.07
C GLY A 285 -13.43 -21.31 -3.52
N LEU A 286 -13.00 -20.21 -4.17
CA LEU A 286 -13.40 -18.85 -3.85
C LEU A 286 -14.34 -18.32 -4.94
N GLU A 287 -15.59 -18.05 -4.59
CA GLU A 287 -16.61 -17.59 -5.53
C GLU A 287 -16.47 -16.09 -5.81
N ILE A 288 -16.51 -15.69 -7.07
CA ILE A 288 -16.31 -14.28 -7.48
C ILE A 288 -17.40 -13.73 -8.42
N GLU A 289 -18.37 -14.53 -8.85
CA GLU A 289 -19.33 -14.11 -9.89
C GLU A 289 -20.20 -12.93 -9.46
N ASP A 290 -20.61 -12.86 -8.19
CA ASP A 290 -21.37 -11.73 -7.64
C ASP A 290 -20.54 -10.43 -7.59
N ILE A 291 -19.23 -10.55 -7.35
CA ILE A 291 -18.29 -9.42 -7.38
C ILE A 291 -18.16 -8.91 -8.82
N LEU A 292 -17.87 -9.82 -9.76
CA LEU A 292 -17.72 -9.49 -11.19
C LEU A 292 -18.99 -8.85 -11.76
N ALA A 293 -20.17 -9.38 -11.40
CA ALA A 293 -21.45 -8.86 -11.89
C ALA A 293 -21.77 -7.42 -11.43
N ARG A 294 -21.17 -6.95 -10.33
CA ARG A 294 -21.34 -5.60 -9.79
C ARG A 294 -20.20 -4.65 -10.14
N SER A 295 -19.15 -5.15 -10.81
CA SER A 295 -17.91 -4.44 -11.09
C SER A 295 -18.00 -3.64 -12.41
N ASP A 296 -17.22 -2.57 -12.51
CA ASP A 296 -17.07 -1.76 -13.72
C ASP A 296 -15.66 -2.02 -14.29
N LEU A 297 -15.55 -2.95 -15.23
CA LEU A 297 -14.26 -3.54 -15.63
C LEU A 297 -13.65 -2.97 -16.91
N TYR A 298 -14.42 -2.28 -17.75
CA TYR A 298 -13.91 -1.87 -19.07
C TYR A 298 -13.78 -0.35 -19.18
N GLU A 299 -12.84 0.07 -20.03
CA GLU A 299 -12.56 1.48 -20.28
C GLU A 299 -13.78 2.23 -20.84
N ARG A 300 -13.96 3.46 -20.38
CA ARG A 300 -14.92 4.42 -20.93
C ARG A 300 -14.57 5.84 -20.53
N GLU A 301 -15.06 6.80 -21.30
CA GLU A 301 -14.90 8.22 -21.00
C GLU A 301 -15.47 8.57 -19.61
N GLY A 302 -14.79 9.48 -18.91
CA GLY A 302 -15.17 9.95 -17.57
C GLY A 302 -14.81 9.02 -16.41
N LYS A 303 -14.33 7.80 -16.68
CA LYS A 303 -14.00 6.83 -15.62
C LYS A 303 -12.59 7.05 -15.03
N GLN A 304 -12.47 6.80 -13.72
CA GLN A 304 -11.21 6.70 -12.98
C GLN A 304 -10.24 5.76 -13.71
N GLN A 305 -8.99 6.19 -13.86
CA GLN A 305 -7.97 5.42 -14.57
C GLN A 305 -7.32 4.34 -13.70
N HIS A 306 -7.28 4.56 -12.39
CA HIS A 306 -6.71 3.64 -11.43
C HIS A 306 -7.70 2.54 -11.02
N ALA A 307 -7.23 1.29 -11.02
CA ALA A 307 -8.02 0.17 -10.54
C ALA A 307 -8.13 0.20 -9.01
N TYR A 308 -9.24 -0.31 -8.47
CA TYR A 308 -9.40 -0.50 -7.04
C TYR A 308 -10.55 -1.48 -6.72
N CYS A 309 -10.50 -2.04 -5.51
CA CYS A 309 -11.59 -2.78 -4.88
C CYS A 309 -12.28 -1.94 -3.78
N ILE A 310 -13.61 -2.08 -3.66
CA ILE A 310 -14.39 -1.43 -2.60
C ILE A 310 -15.47 -2.34 -2.03
N HIS A 311 -15.60 -2.35 -0.70
CA HIS A 311 -16.73 -2.94 0.02
C HIS A 311 -17.76 -1.86 0.37
N ILE A 312 -18.83 -1.77 -0.43
CA ILE A 312 -19.81 -0.68 -0.34
C ILE A 312 -20.53 -0.68 1.00
N ASP A 313 -21.00 -1.85 1.43
CA ASP A 313 -21.98 -1.97 2.52
C ASP A 313 -21.49 -2.70 3.77
N ARG A 314 -20.28 -3.27 3.72
CA ARG A 314 -19.75 -4.19 4.74
C ARG A 314 -20.67 -5.38 5.03
N LYS A 315 -21.52 -5.75 4.07
CA LYS A 315 -22.54 -6.81 4.16
C LYS A 315 -22.55 -7.74 2.93
N GLY A 316 -21.74 -7.44 1.92
CA GLY A 316 -21.44 -8.34 0.81
C GLY A 316 -21.52 -7.69 -0.57
N ASP A 317 -21.76 -6.38 -0.65
CA ASP A 317 -21.61 -5.61 -1.88
C ASP A 317 -20.15 -5.18 -2.07
N VAL A 318 -19.38 -6.06 -2.68
CA VAL A 318 -17.98 -5.83 -3.04
C VAL A 318 -17.88 -5.65 -4.55
N ARG A 319 -17.13 -4.64 -4.99
CA ARG A 319 -17.00 -4.25 -6.39
C ARG A 319 -15.54 -3.98 -6.74
N ILE A 320 -15.23 -4.11 -8.02
CA ILE A 320 -13.92 -3.76 -8.60
C ILE A 320 -14.15 -2.73 -9.71
N LEU A 321 -13.37 -1.66 -9.69
CA LEU A 321 -13.21 -0.77 -10.84
C LEU A 321 -11.88 -1.12 -11.52
N ALA A 322 -11.93 -1.40 -12.82
CA ALA A 322 -10.73 -1.67 -13.64
C ALA A 322 -10.94 -1.17 -15.07
N ASN A 323 -9.87 -1.14 -15.88
CA ASN A 323 -9.89 -0.65 -17.26
C ASN A 323 -9.27 -1.71 -18.18
N LEU A 324 -9.83 -2.92 -18.15
CA LEU A 324 -9.17 -4.13 -18.65
C LEU A 324 -8.79 -4.09 -20.12
N GLN A 325 -7.54 -4.45 -20.39
CA GLN A 325 -7.01 -4.85 -21.69
C GLN A 325 -6.52 -6.31 -21.62
N PRO A 326 -6.44 -7.03 -22.74
CA PRO A 326 -6.01 -8.43 -22.76
C PRO A 326 -4.47 -8.54 -22.74
N ASP A 327 -3.87 -8.14 -21.63
CA ASP A 327 -2.41 -8.17 -21.40
C ASP A 327 -2.06 -8.63 -19.97
N ALA A 328 -0.76 -8.77 -19.71
CA ALA A 328 -0.26 -9.26 -18.43
C ALA A 328 -0.48 -8.28 -17.27
N TYR A 329 -0.47 -6.97 -17.54
CA TYR A 329 -0.69 -5.95 -16.51
C TYR A 329 -2.10 -6.05 -15.96
N TRP A 330 -3.10 -6.20 -16.82
CA TRP A 330 -4.50 -6.35 -16.40
C TRP A 330 -4.82 -7.74 -15.87
N ALA A 331 -4.11 -8.79 -16.30
CA ALA A 331 -4.18 -10.10 -15.66
C ALA A 331 -3.68 -10.07 -14.21
N GLU A 332 -2.52 -9.45 -13.96
CA GLU A 332 -1.97 -9.22 -12.62
C GLU A 332 -2.93 -8.37 -11.77
N THR A 333 -3.42 -7.25 -12.33
CA THR A 333 -4.34 -6.33 -11.66
C THR A 333 -5.64 -7.03 -11.28
N MET A 334 -6.26 -7.80 -12.17
CA MET A 334 -7.50 -8.52 -11.82
C MET A 334 -7.30 -9.55 -10.72
N LEU A 335 -6.20 -10.31 -10.75
CA LEU A 335 -5.89 -11.25 -9.68
C LEU A 335 -5.67 -10.52 -8.34
N HIS A 336 -4.99 -9.38 -8.38
CA HIS A 336 -4.74 -8.52 -7.23
C HIS A 336 -6.03 -7.95 -6.63
N GLU A 337 -6.84 -7.25 -7.42
CA GLU A 337 -8.08 -6.63 -6.95
C GLU A 337 -9.10 -7.67 -6.47
N LEU A 338 -9.16 -8.83 -7.11
CA LEU A 338 -9.98 -9.93 -6.60
C LEU A 338 -9.46 -10.50 -5.28
N GLY A 339 -8.15 -10.38 -4.99
CA GLY A 339 -7.57 -10.76 -3.70
C GLY A 339 -8.11 -9.89 -2.57
N HIS A 340 -8.18 -8.57 -2.78
CA HIS A 340 -8.91 -7.68 -1.88
C HIS A 340 -10.38 -8.07 -1.78
N ALA A 341 -11.03 -8.29 -2.92
CA ALA A 341 -12.47 -8.52 -2.97
C ALA A 341 -12.91 -9.80 -2.25
N VAL A 342 -12.15 -10.89 -2.39
CA VAL A 342 -12.45 -12.13 -1.67
C VAL A 342 -12.16 -12.01 -0.17
N TYR A 343 -11.18 -11.21 0.25
CA TYR A 343 -11.02 -10.91 1.68
C TYR A 343 -12.31 -10.26 2.19
N ASP A 344 -12.71 -9.12 1.62
CA ASP A 344 -13.89 -8.38 2.06
C ASP A 344 -15.16 -9.23 2.03
N LYS A 345 -15.34 -10.05 0.98
CA LYS A 345 -16.49 -10.95 0.83
C LYS A 345 -16.57 -12.00 1.95
N TYR A 346 -15.45 -12.56 2.37
CA TYR A 346 -15.39 -13.70 3.28
C TYR A 346 -15.11 -13.33 4.74
N ILE A 347 -15.03 -12.04 5.08
CA ILE A 347 -15.11 -11.58 6.47
C ILE A 347 -16.41 -12.10 7.10
N ASP A 348 -16.35 -12.53 8.37
CA ASP A 348 -17.50 -13.08 9.06
C ASP A 348 -18.62 -12.03 9.20
N ARG A 349 -19.75 -12.29 8.54
CA ARG A 349 -20.92 -11.40 8.53
C ARG A 349 -21.57 -11.25 9.91
N ASN A 350 -21.25 -12.12 10.87
CA ASN A 350 -21.73 -12.01 12.25
C ASN A 350 -20.90 -11.03 13.09
N LEU A 351 -19.74 -10.56 12.60
CA LEU A 351 -19.00 -9.52 13.29
C LEU A 351 -19.83 -8.23 13.38
N PRO A 352 -19.63 -7.41 14.42
CA PRO A 352 -20.16 -6.04 14.45
C PRO A 352 -19.71 -5.23 13.23
N PHE A 353 -20.54 -4.28 12.77
CA PHE A 353 -20.27 -3.49 11.55
C PHE A 353 -18.89 -2.81 11.54
N LEU A 354 -18.45 -2.29 12.69
CA LEU A 354 -17.14 -1.65 12.83
C LEU A 354 -15.95 -2.62 12.62
N LEU A 355 -16.18 -3.92 12.78
CA LEU A 355 -15.15 -4.97 12.65
C LEU A 355 -15.21 -5.70 11.31
N ARG A 356 -16.21 -5.40 10.46
CA ARG A 356 -16.37 -5.98 9.11
C ARG A 356 -15.51 -5.28 8.06
N THR A 357 -14.21 -5.24 8.32
CA THR A 357 -13.17 -4.77 7.41
C THR A 357 -11.96 -5.70 7.55
N PRO A 358 -10.96 -5.63 6.66
CA PRO A 358 -9.71 -6.35 6.86
C PRO A 358 -9.05 -5.96 8.19
N ALA A 359 -8.20 -6.83 8.73
CA ALA A 359 -7.54 -6.59 10.02
C ALA A 359 -6.65 -5.33 9.99
N HIS A 360 -5.99 -5.10 8.85
CA HIS A 360 -5.16 -3.94 8.58
C HIS A 360 -4.91 -3.81 7.07
N ILE A 361 -4.41 -2.67 6.61
CA ILE A 361 -4.01 -2.45 5.21
C ILE A 361 -3.06 -3.57 4.76
N LEU A 362 -2.02 -3.84 5.56
CA LEU A 362 -1.05 -4.91 5.27
C LEU A 362 -1.68 -6.29 5.01
N SER A 363 -2.80 -6.63 5.67
CA SER A 363 -3.39 -7.96 5.51
C SER A 363 -4.18 -8.07 4.20
N THR A 364 -4.86 -7.00 3.79
CA THR A 364 -5.54 -7.00 2.49
C THR A 364 -4.53 -6.92 1.33
N GLU A 365 -3.47 -6.14 1.49
CA GLU A 365 -2.34 -6.09 0.54
C GLU A 365 -1.67 -7.46 0.40
N ALA A 366 -1.43 -8.18 1.50
CA ALA A 366 -0.77 -9.47 1.48
C ALA A 366 -1.45 -10.49 0.56
N ILE A 367 -2.79 -10.60 0.66
CA ILE A 367 -3.52 -11.53 -0.21
C ILE A 367 -3.59 -11.02 -1.65
N ALA A 368 -3.80 -9.73 -1.87
CA ALA A 368 -3.86 -9.13 -3.20
C ALA A 368 -2.53 -9.31 -3.96
N VAL A 369 -1.42 -8.98 -3.31
CA VAL A 369 -0.06 -9.22 -3.80
C VAL A 369 0.18 -10.70 -4.09
N LEU A 370 -0.17 -11.61 -3.16
CA LEU A 370 0.02 -13.04 -3.35
C LEU A 370 -0.68 -13.54 -4.61
N MET A 371 -1.91 -13.08 -4.86
CA MET A 371 -2.69 -13.46 -6.04
C MET A 371 -2.14 -12.82 -7.31
N GLY A 372 -1.77 -11.52 -7.29
CA GLY A 372 -1.18 -10.84 -8.44
C GLY A 372 0.12 -11.50 -8.92
N ARG A 373 1.01 -11.87 -7.98
CA ARG A 373 2.29 -12.54 -8.28
C ARG A 373 2.14 -13.88 -9.03
N LEU A 374 0.95 -14.49 -9.05
CA LEU A 374 0.69 -15.77 -9.74
C LEU A 374 0.98 -15.73 -11.23
N ILE A 375 0.90 -14.56 -11.87
CA ILE A 375 1.26 -14.41 -13.28
C ILE A 375 2.74 -14.71 -13.57
N HIS A 376 3.57 -14.85 -12.53
CA HIS A 376 4.96 -15.25 -12.61
C HIS A 376 5.21 -16.68 -12.07
N HIS A 377 4.16 -17.37 -11.60
CA HIS A 377 4.30 -18.69 -10.98
C HIS A 377 4.32 -19.79 -12.06
N PRO A 378 5.36 -20.66 -12.09
CA PRO A 378 5.55 -21.67 -13.15
C PRO A 378 4.34 -22.58 -13.35
N ALA A 379 3.87 -23.18 -12.26
CA ALA A 379 2.72 -24.08 -12.27
C ALA A 379 1.41 -23.36 -12.64
N TRP A 380 1.30 -22.06 -12.33
CA TRP A 380 0.11 -21.29 -12.69
C TRP A 380 0.09 -21.00 -14.18
N LEU A 381 1.22 -20.57 -14.74
CA LEU A 381 1.40 -20.35 -16.17
C LEU A 381 1.12 -21.63 -16.98
N ARG A 382 1.65 -22.78 -16.53
CA ARG A 382 1.36 -24.08 -17.13
C ARG A 382 -0.14 -24.38 -17.14
N ARG A 383 -0.79 -24.26 -15.99
CA ARG A 383 -2.18 -24.66 -15.79
C ARG A 383 -3.19 -23.73 -16.47
N TYR A 384 -3.03 -22.42 -16.33
CA TYR A 384 -4.06 -21.43 -16.71
C TYR A 384 -3.80 -20.79 -18.06
N LEU A 385 -2.56 -20.80 -18.56
CA LEU A 385 -2.24 -20.37 -19.94
C LEU A 385 -1.98 -21.53 -20.90
N ASN A 386 -1.99 -22.79 -20.41
CA ASN A 386 -1.68 -23.99 -21.18
C ASN A 386 -0.29 -23.93 -21.85
N LEU A 387 0.72 -23.41 -21.15
CA LEU A 387 2.10 -23.38 -21.65
C LEU A 387 2.78 -24.72 -21.44
N ASP A 388 3.54 -25.18 -22.44
CA ASP A 388 4.34 -26.40 -22.34
C ASP A 388 5.65 -26.17 -21.56
N GLU A 389 6.23 -27.27 -21.09
CA GLU A 389 7.46 -27.26 -20.28
C GLU A 389 8.65 -26.63 -21.01
N GLY A 390 8.77 -26.81 -22.33
CA GLY A 390 9.86 -26.23 -23.12
C GLY A 390 9.76 -24.70 -23.18
N THR A 391 8.55 -24.17 -23.39
CA THR A 391 8.27 -22.73 -23.36
C THR A 391 8.59 -22.12 -21.99
N LEU A 392 8.23 -22.81 -20.91
CA LEU A 392 8.50 -22.37 -19.54
C LEU A 392 10.00 -22.36 -19.26
N GLN A 393 10.74 -23.44 -19.55
CA GLN A 393 12.18 -23.51 -19.32
C GLN A 393 12.97 -22.40 -20.02
N GLY A 394 12.55 -21.97 -21.21
CA GLY A 394 13.21 -20.89 -21.95
C GLY A 394 12.94 -19.47 -21.43
N THR A 395 11.81 -19.23 -20.76
CA THR A 395 11.34 -17.85 -20.43
C THR A 395 11.30 -17.57 -18.93
N LEU A 396 10.96 -18.58 -18.14
CA LEU A 396 10.70 -18.46 -16.71
C LEU A 396 11.91 -18.01 -15.88
N PRO A 397 13.16 -18.46 -16.15
CA PRO A 397 14.32 -17.98 -15.40
C PRO A 397 14.50 -16.45 -15.51
N GLN A 398 14.27 -15.89 -16.69
CA GLN A 398 14.35 -14.44 -16.90
C GLN A 398 13.23 -13.69 -16.15
N ALA A 399 12.01 -14.23 -16.18
CA ALA A 399 10.87 -13.65 -15.48
C ALA A 399 11.03 -13.68 -13.95
N LEU A 400 11.50 -14.81 -13.40
CA LEU A 400 11.79 -14.95 -11.97
C LEU A 400 12.93 -14.01 -11.54
N ARG A 401 14.01 -13.94 -12.34
CA ARG A 401 15.11 -12.97 -12.10
C ARG A 401 14.60 -11.53 -12.09
N ARG A 402 13.70 -11.17 -13.01
CA ARG A 402 13.07 -9.83 -13.05
C ARG A 402 12.19 -9.58 -11.83
N ASN A 403 11.36 -10.55 -11.42
CA ASN A 403 10.51 -10.40 -10.24
C ASN A 403 11.35 -10.21 -8.97
N ARG A 404 12.40 -11.01 -8.82
CA ARG A 404 13.40 -10.86 -7.74
C ARG A 404 14.06 -9.49 -7.77
N ALA A 405 14.46 -9.00 -8.95
CA ALA A 405 15.02 -7.67 -9.10
C ALA A 405 14.04 -6.56 -8.68
N LYS A 406 12.76 -6.67 -9.07
CA LYS A 406 11.70 -5.73 -8.64
C LYS A 406 11.61 -5.67 -7.11
N LEU A 407 11.48 -6.82 -6.46
CA LEU A 407 11.37 -6.91 -5.01
C LEU A 407 12.62 -6.40 -4.29
N LEU A 408 13.82 -6.71 -4.79
CA LEU A 408 15.07 -6.23 -4.22
C LEU A 408 15.20 -4.71 -4.32
N VAL A 409 14.95 -4.13 -5.50
CA VAL A 409 15.01 -2.68 -5.72
C VAL A 409 13.95 -1.96 -4.90
N PHE A 410 12.71 -2.47 -4.90
CA PHE A 410 11.60 -1.89 -4.16
C PHE A 410 11.84 -1.94 -2.64
N THR A 411 12.40 -3.04 -2.12
CA THR A 411 12.80 -3.14 -0.71
C THR A 411 13.75 -2.00 -0.33
N ARG A 412 14.76 -1.69 -1.16
CA ARG A 412 15.68 -0.56 -0.90
C ARG A 412 14.99 0.77 -0.93
N TRP A 413 14.09 0.95 -1.89
CA TRP A 413 13.32 2.18 -2.01
C TRP A 413 12.43 2.43 -0.79
N VAL A 414 11.75 1.40 -0.28
CA VAL A 414 10.94 1.52 0.94
C VAL A 414 11.81 1.85 2.16
N LEU A 415 13.01 1.28 2.28
CA LEU A 415 13.94 1.63 3.36
C LEU A 415 14.34 3.12 3.30
N VAL A 416 14.65 3.66 2.11
CA VAL A 416 14.89 5.10 1.94
C VAL A 416 13.68 5.90 2.39
N MET A 417 12.50 5.58 1.88
CA MET A 417 11.27 6.32 2.15
C MET A 417 10.88 6.31 3.63
N ALA A 418 10.88 5.14 4.27
CA ALA A 418 10.49 4.99 5.66
C ALA A 418 11.46 5.72 6.61
N HIS A 419 12.77 5.55 6.41
CA HIS A 419 13.78 6.24 7.24
C HIS A 419 13.77 7.75 7.00
N PHE A 420 13.63 8.20 5.75
CA PHE A 420 13.57 9.62 5.43
C PHE A 420 12.33 10.29 6.03
N GLU A 421 11.15 9.71 5.81
CA GLU A 421 9.90 10.28 6.27
C GLU A 421 9.83 10.35 7.80
N ARG A 422 10.29 9.30 8.49
CA ARG A 422 10.41 9.31 9.95
C ARG A 422 11.27 10.48 10.43
N ALA A 423 12.47 10.63 9.85
CA ALA A 423 13.39 11.70 10.22
C ALA A 423 12.86 13.09 9.86
N LEU A 424 12.16 13.23 8.73
CA LEU A 424 11.49 14.47 8.30
C LEU A 424 10.49 14.95 9.35
N TYR A 425 9.63 14.06 9.85
CA TYR A 425 8.66 14.43 10.90
C TYR A 425 9.31 14.67 12.27
N GLN A 426 10.41 13.97 12.59
CA GLN A 426 11.16 14.19 13.84
C GLN A 426 11.87 15.54 13.85
N ASN A 427 12.49 15.93 12.74
CA ASN A 427 13.19 17.21 12.61
C ASN A 427 13.10 17.74 11.18
N PRO A 428 12.06 18.54 10.85
CA PRO A 428 11.89 19.08 9.50
C PRO A 428 12.87 20.20 9.14
N ARG A 429 13.73 20.64 10.08
CA ARG A 429 14.69 21.75 9.89
C ARG A 429 16.13 21.29 9.73
N GLN A 430 16.37 19.98 9.75
CA GLN A 430 17.70 19.43 9.44
C GLN A 430 18.06 19.60 7.96
N ASP A 431 19.28 19.23 7.60
CA ASP A 431 19.70 19.17 6.20
C ASP A 431 19.04 17.98 5.48
N LEU A 432 17.80 18.20 5.02
CA LEU A 432 16.98 17.18 4.38
C LEU A 432 17.53 16.73 3.02
N ASN A 433 18.20 17.63 2.29
CA ASN A 433 18.80 17.29 0.99
C ASN A 433 19.96 16.32 1.20
N ARG A 434 20.82 16.58 2.20
CA ARG A 434 21.88 15.66 2.58
C ARG A 434 21.33 14.35 3.13
N LEU A 435 20.38 14.39 4.06
CA LEU A 435 19.76 13.20 4.64
C LEU A 435 19.17 12.28 3.56
N TRP A 436 18.43 12.86 2.61
CA TRP A 436 17.86 12.12 1.49
C TRP A 436 18.93 11.31 0.75
N TRP A 437 20.02 11.99 0.36
CA TRP A 437 21.08 11.34 -0.40
C TRP A 437 21.94 10.39 0.44
N ASP A 438 22.14 10.66 1.73
CA ASP A 438 22.82 9.73 2.66
C ASP A 438 22.04 8.40 2.70
N LEU A 439 20.71 8.44 2.76
CA LEU A 439 19.85 7.26 2.75
C LEU A 439 19.82 6.54 1.39
N VAL A 440 19.77 7.30 0.28
CA VAL A 440 19.85 6.72 -1.08
C VAL A 440 21.18 6.00 -1.30
N GLU A 441 22.29 6.58 -0.85
CA GLU A 441 23.61 5.93 -0.95
C GLU A 441 23.69 4.68 -0.06
N GLU A 442 23.17 4.75 1.17
CA GLU A 442 23.19 3.63 2.12
C GLU A 442 22.34 2.44 1.65
N PHE A 443 21.08 2.68 1.27
CA PHE A 443 20.14 1.59 0.98
C PHE A 443 20.14 1.20 -0.49
N GLN A 444 20.17 2.16 -1.42
CA GLN A 444 20.11 1.84 -2.86
C GLN A 444 21.49 1.70 -3.52
N MET A 445 22.57 2.08 -2.82
CA MET A 445 23.93 2.09 -3.39
C MET A 445 24.02 2.90 -4.69
N VAL A 446 23.22 3.97 -4.79
CA VAL A 446 23.22 4.92 -5.91
C VAL A 446 24.01 6.15 -5.50
N ARG A 447 25.06 6.46 -6.24
CA ARG A 447 25.95 7.60 -5.93
C ARG A 447 25.24 8.93 -6.13
N ARG A 448 25.40 9.83 -5.15
CA ARG A 448 24.88 11.21 -5.23
C ARG A 448 25.56 12.01 -6.34
N PRO A 449 24.83 12.84 -7.09
CA PRO A 449 25.43 13.78 -8.04
C PRO A 449 26.30 14.84 -7.34
N GLU A 450 27.45 15.13 -7.92
CA GLU A 450 28.42 16.08 -7.38
C GLU A 450 27.83 17.48 -7.22
N GLY A 451 28.02 18.07 -6.03
CA GLY A 451 27.57 19.42 -5.74
C GLY A 451 26.05 19.61 -5.75
N ARG A 452 25.26 18.53 -5.81
CA ARG A 452 23.81 18.62 -5.83
C ARG A 452 23.26 18.97 -4.45
N ASP A 453 22.66 20.14 -4.36
CA ASP A 453 21.89 20.61 -3.22
C ASP A 453 20.50 21.05 -3.72
N ALA A 454 19.58 20.11 -3.80
CA ALA A 454 18.22 20.32 -4.29
C ALA A 454 17.24 19.41 -3.54
N PRO A 455 15.97 19.83 -3.36
CA PRO A 455 14.97 19.06 -2.63
C PRO A 455 14.40 17.91 -3.48
N ASP A 456 15.25 16.95 -3.83
CA ASP A 456 14.87 15.77 -4.64
C ASP A 456 13.85 14.90 -3.95
N TRP A 457 13.91 14.84 -2.61
CA TRP A 457 12.93 14.17 -1.76
C TRP A 457 11.52 14.72 -2.00
N ALA A 458 11.39 16.04 -2.12
CA ALA A 458 10.11 16.71 -2.31
C ALA A 458 9.50 16.44 -3.69
N ALA A 459 10.26 15.90 -4.65
CA ALA A 459 9.73 15.49 -5.94
C ALA A 459 8.94 14.17 -5.87
N LYS A 460 8.95 13.46 -4.73
CA LYS A 460 8.15 12.25 -4.54
C LYS A 460 6.80 12.61 -3.89
N ILE A 461 5.74 12.52 -4.70
CA ILE A 461 4.36 12.87 -4.31
C ILE A 461 3.87 12.21 -3.01
N HIS A 462 4.32 10.98 -2.70
CA HIS A 462 3.83 10.22 -1.54
C HIS A 462 4.11 10.92 -0.21
N LEU A 463 5.24 11.64 -0.07
CA LEU A 463 5.51 12.43 1.15
C LEU A 463 4.45 13.52 1.39
N SER A 464 3.74 13.92 0.33
CA SER A 464 2.69 14.94 0.39
C SER A 464 1.30 14.33 0.57
N VAL A 465 0.89 13.47 -0.37
CA VAL A 465 -0.51 13.03 -0.51
C VAL A 465 -0.83 11.71 0.21
N ALA A 466 0.20 10.91 0.53
CA ALA A 466 0.05 9.61 1.18
C ALA A 466 1.14 9.42 2.24
N PRO A 467 1.21 10.30 3.26
CA PRO A 467 2.26 10.24 4.25
C PRO A 467 2.13 8.98 5.11
N VAL A 468 3.27 8.45 5.57
CA VAL A 468 3.36 7.30 6.49
C VAL A 468 2.67 6.06 5.90
N TYR A 469 2.90 5.81 4.61
CA TYR A 469 2.25 4.70 3.89
C TYR A 469 3.22 3.67 3.32
N TYR A 470 4.42 4.10 2.93
CA TYR A 470 5.32 3.29 2.08
C TYR A 470 5.71 1.94 2.68
N HIS A 471 5.84 1.86 4.01
CA HIS A 471 6.15 0.60 4.71
C HIS A 471 5.05 -0.44 4.54
N ASN A 472 3.78 -0.04 4.41
CA ASN A 472 2.67 -0.98 4.27
C ASN A 472 2.78 -1.83 2.99
N TYR A 473 3.31 -1.28 1.89
CA TYR A 473 3.58 -2.07 0.69
C TYR A 473 4.54 -3.21 0.97
N LEU A 474 5.67 -2.91 1.63
CA LEU A 474 6.68 -3.92 1.94
C LEU A 474 6.18 -4.93 2.97
N LEU A 475 5.43 -4.47 3.99
CA LEU A 475 4.81 -5.38 4.96
C LEU A 475 3.79 -6.32 4.29
N GLY A 476 3.05 -5.82 3.29
CA GLY A 476 2.19 -6.64 2.44
C GLY A 476 2.99 -7.71 1.69
N GLU A 477 4.11 -7.35 1.06
CA GLU A 477 4.99 -8.30 0.36
C GLU A 477 5.57 -9.38 1.31
N LEU A 478 5.93 -9.00 2.54
CA LEU A 478 6.40 -9.92 3.58
C LEU A 478 5.30 -10.89 4.01
N ALA A 479 4.12 -10.36 4.31
CA ALA A 479 2.97 -11.15 4.74
C ALA A 479 2.49 -12.09 3.62
N ALA A 480 2.55 -11.67 2.35
CA ALA A 480 2.25 -12.50 1.18
C ALA A 480 3.19 -13.71 1.10
N SER A 481 4.49 -13.51 1.23
CA SER A 481 5.49 -14.59 1.22
C SER A 481 5.34 -15.54 2.41
N GLN A 482 5.04 -15.00 3.61
CA GLN A 482 4.76 -15.81 4.80
C GLN A 482 3.49 -16.66 4.63
N LEU A 483 2.44 -16.09 4.04
CA LEU A 483 1.20 -16.79 3.73
C LEU A 483 1.41 -17.88 2.67
N LEU A 484 2.15 -17.59 1.61
CA LEU A 484 2.52 -18.57 0.57
C LEU A 484 3.27 -19.76 1.15
N MET A 485 4.29 -19.51 1.98
CA MET A 485 5.04 -20.58 2.63
C MET A 485 4.13 -21.44 3.51
N THR A 486 3.15 -20.83 4.18
CA THR A 486 2.16 -21.55 4.99
C THR A 486 1.24 -22.41 4.14
N LEU A 487 0.72 -21.88 3.02
CA LEU A 487 -0.12 -22.61 2.09
C LEU A 487 0.60 -23.83 1.53
N ARG A 488 1.84 -23.64 1.07
CA ARG A 488 2.71 -24.72 0.57
C ARG A 488 2.93 -25.82 1.61
N ALA A 489 3.22 -25.43 2.85
CA ALA A 489 3.45 -26.38 3.94
C ALA A 489 2.19 -27.16 4.36
N ARG A 490 1.01 -26.55 4.27
CA ARG A 490 -0.26 -27.16 4.74
C ARG A 490 -1.03 -27.91 3.67
N ILE A 491 -0.93 -27.48 2.41
CA ILE A 491 -1.78 -27.96 1.32
C ILE A 491 -0.94 -28.72 0.30
N GLY A 492 0.20 -28.15 -0.09
CA GLY A 492 1.15 -28.77 -1.02
C GLY A 492 1.84 -27.73 -1.90
N GLU A 493 2.96 -28.14 -2.49
CA GLU A 493 3.78 -27.32 -3.40
C GLU A 493 3.16 -27.20 -4.81
N ASP A 494 3.74 -26.32 -5.64
CA ASP A 494 3.47 -26.19 -7.07
C ASP A 494 1.98 -26.06 -7.45
N GLU A 495 1.44 -27.06 -8.18
CA GLU A 495 0.06 -27.06 -8.67
C GLU A 495 -0.97 -27.30 -7.57
N THR A 496 -0.57 -27.93 -6.45
CA THR A 496 -1.55 -28.39 -5.45
C THR A 496 -2.29 -27.21 -4.84
N TRP A 497 -1.59 -26.22 -4.30
CA TRP A 497 -2.26 -25.09 -3.64
C TRP A 497 -2.99 -24.14 -4.61
N ILE A 498 -2.57 -24.04 -5.87
CA ILE A 498 -3.23 -23.16 -6.87
C ILE A 498 -4.46 -23.80 -7.55
N ALA A 499 -4.80 -25.04 -7.19
CA ALA A 499 -5.86 -25.81 -7.85
C ALA A 499 -6.69 -26.67 -6.86
N SER A 500 -6.70 -26.29 -5.59
CA SER A 500 -7.30 -27.05 -4.49
C SER A 500 -8.31 -26.19 -3.73
N PRO A 501 -9.58 -26.63 -3.58
CA PRO A 501 -10.57 -25.96 -2.73
C PRO A 501 -10.15 -25.84 -1.26
N GLU A 502 -9.23 -26.69 -0.79
CA GLU A 502 -8.63 -26.59 0.52
C GLU A 502 -7.86 -25.27 0.72
N THR A 503 -7.34 -24.66 -0.37
CA THR A 503 -6.72 -23.32 -0.33
C THR A 503 -7.73 -22.25 0.03
N GLY A 504 -8.87 -22.18 -0.66
CA GLY A 504 -9.93 -21.23 -0.32
C GLY A 504 -10.49 -21.48 1.08
N ALA A 505 -10.69 -22.75 1.45
CA ALA A 505 -11.15 -23.10 2.80
C ALA A 505 -10.17 -22.62 3.89
N PHE A 506 -8.87 -22.83 3.69
CA PHE A 506 -7.84 -22.31 4.59
C PHE A 506 -7.89 -20.79 4.67
N LEU A 507 -7.86 -20.09 3.53
CA LEU A 507 -7.84 -18.62 3.49
C LEU A 507 -9.08 -18.03 4.16
N ILE A 508 -10.27 -18.57 3.87
CA ILE A 508 -11.52 -18.17 4.53
C ILE A 508 -11.40 -18.34 6.04
N GLN A 509 -11.06 -19.55 6.51
CA GLN A 509 -11.09 -19.86 7.94
C GLN A 509 -9.98 -19.18 8.75
N ARG A 510 -8.79 -19.05 8.16
CA ARG A 510 -7.58 -18.64 8.85
C ARG A 510 -7.17 -17.20 8.59
N TYR A 511 -7.65 -16.58 7.52
CA TYR A 511 -7.19 -15.26 7.10
C TYR A 511 -8.33 -14.24 6.93
N PHE A 512 -9.40 -14.59 6.21
CA PHE A 512 -10.47 -13.64 5.87
C PHE A 512 -11.51 -13.47 6.97
N ARG A 513 -12.08 -14.57 7.47
CA ARG A 513 -13.17 -14.54 8.47
C ARG A 513 -12.88 -13.70 9.70
N PRO A 514 -11.65 -13.68 10.27
CA PRO A 514 -11.37 -12.84 11.42
C PRO A 514 -11.66 -11.34 11.20
N GLY A 515 -11.52 -10.83 9.97
CA GLY A 515 -11.67 -9.40 9.70
C GLY A 515 -10.87 -8.56 10.70
N ARG A 516 -11.45 -7.44 11.16
CA ARG A 516 -10.83 -6.57 12.18
C ARG A 516 -11.18 -6.96 13.61
N SER A 517 -11.65 -8.19 13.84
CA SER A 517 -11.88 -8.71 15.20
C SER A 517 -10.61 -8.92 16.02
N VAL A 518 -9.46 -9.00 15.34
CA VAL A 518 -8.12 -9.05 15.90
C VAL A 518 -7.24 -7.97 15.23
N ASP A 519 -6.12 -7.64 15.86
CA ASP A 519 -5.06 -6.85 15.21
C ASP A 519 -4.31 -7.70 14.16
N TRP A 520 -3.52 -7.03 13.33
CA TRP A 520 -2.79 -7.66 12.22
C TRP A 520 -1.75 -8.67 12.68
N ASN A 521 -1.07 -8.44 13.81
CA ASN A 521 -0.03 -9.33 14.30
C ASN A 521 -0.66 -10.62 14.84
N THR A 522 -1.76 -10.49 15.60
CA THR A 522 -2.57 -11.62 16.05
C THR A 522 -3.13 -12.41 14.86
N LEU A 523 -3.59 -11.73 13.79
CA LEU A 523 -4.02 -12.39 12.56
C LEU A 523 -2.88 -13.21 11.94
N MET A 524 -1.67 -12.64 11.81
CA MET A 524 -0.53 -13.35 11.23
C MET A 524 -0.18 -14.60 12.04
N VAL A 525 -0.16 -14.50 13.38
CA VAL A 525 0.04 -15.66 14.27
C VAL A 525 -1.06 -16.70 14.07
N PHE A 526 -2.33 -16.29 14.02
CA PHE A 526 -3.45 -17.19 13.85
C PHE A 526 -3.42 -17.91 12.49
N ALA A 527 -3.09 -17.20 11.43
CA ALA A 527 -3.07 -17.73 10.07
C ALA A 527 -1.87 -18.64 9.83
N THR A 528 -0.68 -18.19 10.25
CA THR A 528 0.60 -18.76 9.81
C THR A 528 1.38 -19.46 10.91
N GLY A 529 0.99 -19.26 12.18
CA GLY A 529 1.56 -19.91 13.35
C GLY A 529 2.63 -19.08 14.08
N TYR A 530 3.04 -17.93 13.56
CA TYR A 530 4.04 -17.05 14.18
C TYR A 530 3.87 -15.58 13.71
N PRO A 531 4.46 -14.60 14.42
CA PRO A 531 4.39 -13.18 14.04
C PRO A 531 4.94 -12.91 12.64
N LEU A 532 4.68 -11.72 12.09
CA LEU A 532 5.26 -11.32 10.81
C LEU A 532 6.80 -11.40 10.86
N SER A 533 7.39 -12.07 9.89
CA SER A 533 8.84 -12.31 9.82
C SER A 533 9.39 -11.97 8.44
N PRO A 534 10.61 -11.42 8.34
CA PRO A 534 11.25 -11.18 7.04
C PRO A 534 11.78 -12.47 6.40
N GLU A 535 11.81 -13.59 7.13
CA GLU A 535 12.45 -14.83 6.68
C GLU A 535 11.81 -15.46 5.42
N PRO A 536 10.47 -15.63 5.35
CA PRO A 536 9.84 -16.20 4.14
C PRO A 536 10.10 -15.35 2.91
N PHE A 537 10.06 -14.02 3.06
CA PHE A 537 10.35 -13.08 1.98
C PHE A 537 11.81 -13.17 1.52
N ALA A 538 12.76 -13.21 2.45
CA ALA A 538 14.17 -13.37 2.13
C ALA A 538 14.45 -14.70 1.41
N ARG A 539 13.70 -15.77 1.75
CA ARG A 539 13.78 -17.07 1.08
C ARG A 539 13.24 -17.04 -0.34
N ASP A 540 12.09 -16.39 -0.57
CA ASP A 540 11.53 -16.19 -1.91
C ASP A 540 12.50 -15.41 -2.80
N LEU A 541 13.28 -14.50 -2.23
CA LEU A 541 14.33 -13.78 -2.93
C LEU A 541 15.59 -14.61 -3.19
N GLN A 542 15.76 -15.80 -2.60
CA GLN A 542 16.92 -16.67 -2.84
C GLN A 542 16.65 -17.73 -3.90
N ALA A 543 15.42 -18.24 -3.94
CA ALA A 543 14.90 -19.12 -4.97
C ALA A 543 14.99 -18.47 -6.37
#